data_AF-A0A951B5V6-F1
#
_entry.id   AF-A0A951B5V6-F1
#
_cell.length_a   1.000
_cell.length_b   1.000
_cell.length_c   1.000
_cell.angle_alpha   90.00
_cell.angle_beta   90.00
_cell.angle_gamma   90.00
#
_symmetry.space_group_name_H-M   'P 1'
#
loop_
_entity.id
_entity.type
_entity.pdbx_description
1 polymer ?
#
loop_
_entity_poly.entity_id
_entity_poly.type
_entity_poly.pdbx_seq_one_letter_code
_entity_poly.pdbx_strand_id
1 'polypeptide(L)'
;MAETTTTGEGDDFCLAATKDRLLGGRLILLQPARGHRAGTDAVLLAAAVADRRETLIIDVGAGVGTAGLAVTLRQPESELVLIDNDPTIAVFARHNLA
;
A
#
# COMPACT_ATOMS: atom_id res chain seq x y z
N MET A 1 28.97 -0.27 -40.30
CA MET A 1 27.51 -0.10 -40.19
C MET A 1 26.98 -1.31 -39.46
N ALA A 2 26.88 -1.22 -38.13
CA ALA A 2 26.32 -2.25 -37.28
C ALA A 2 25.19 -1.57 -36.49
N GLU A 3 23.98 -1.84 -36.92
CA GLU A 3 22.75 -1.34 -36.31
C GLU A 3 22.53 -2.13 -35.03
N THR A 4 22.75 -1.48 -33.89
CA THR A 4 22.54 -2.07 -32.57
C THR A 4 21.10 -1.78 -32.19
N THR A 5 20.20 -2.70 -32.51
CA THR A 5 18.80 -2.69 -32.06
C THR A 5 18.81 -2.87 -30.54
N THR A 6 18.68 -1.75 -29.81
CA THR A 6 18.45 -1.78 -28.37
C THR A 6 16.95 -1.98 -28.18
N THR A 7 16.54 -3.23 -27.97
CA THR A 7 15.31 -3.55 -27.25
C THR A 7 15.52 -3.10 -25.81
N GLY A 8 15.01 -1.92 -25.45
CA GLY A 8 14.96 -1.47 -24.06
C GLY A 8 13.75 -2.09 -23.38
N GLU A 9 13.97 -3.22 -22.71
CA GLU A 9 13.08 -3.82 -21.71
C GLU A 9 12.74 -2.77 -20.61
N GLY A 10 11.48 -2.74 -20.20
CA GLY A 10 10.90 -1.79 -19.25
C GLY A 10 11.21 -2.14 -17.79
N ASP A 11 12.50 -2.25 -17.46
CA ASP A 11 12.95 -3.03 -16.31
C ASP A 11 13.95 -2.24 -15.45
N ASP A 12 13.58 -1.07 -14.89
CA ASP A 12 14.30 -0.53 -13.73
C ASP A 12 13.49 0.51 -12.93
N PHE A 13 12.56 0.06 -12.10
CA PHE A 13 12.01 0.87 -11.00
C PHE A 13 12.29 0.17 -9.66
N CYS A 14 13.57 0.00 -9.33
CA CYS A 14 13.98 -0.35 -7.97
C CYS A 14 13.88 0.90 -7.07
N LEU A 15 12.66 1.31 -6.70
CA LEU A 15 12.47 2.32 -5.65
C LEU A 15 13.05 1.76 -4.35
N ALA A 16 14.08 2.41 -3.81
CA ALA A 16 14.61 2.05 -2.50
C ALA A 16 13.46 2.01 -1.48
N ALA A 17 13.25 0.86 -0.85
CA ALA A 17 12.15 0.63 0.07
C ALA A 17 12.59 0.81 1.52
N THR A 18 11.71 1.36 2.36
CA THR A 18 11.85 1.36 3.82
C THR A 18 10.71 0.58 4.45
N LYS A 19 10.94 0.13 5.68
CA LYS A 19 9.96 -0.60 6.48
C LYS A 19 9.58 0.25 7.69
N ASP A 20 8.34 0.72 7.70
CA ASP A 20 7.83 1.58 8.77
C ASP A 20 6.88 0.81 9.68
N ARG A 21 6.86 1.19 10.96
CA ARG A 21 6.01 0.59 12.00
C ARG A 21 4.96 1.59 12.44
N LEU A 22 3.70 1.24 12.29
CA LEU A 22 2.55 2.04 12.69
C LEU A 22 1.76 1.33 13.80
N LEU A 23 0.92 2.08 14.51
CA LEU A 23 -0.01 1.55 15.52
C LEU A 23 0.66 0.71 16.61
N GLY A 24 1.84 1.14 17.09
CA GLY A 24 2.63 0.40 18.08
C GLY A 24 3.32 -0.85 17.51
N GLY A 25 3.51 -0.91 16.19
CA GLY A 25 4.12 -2.06 15.51
C GLY A 25 3.15 -3.16 15.11
N ARG A 26 1.84 -2.94 15.30
CA ARG A 26 0.78 -3.86 14.83
C ARG A 26 0.57 -3.80 13.32
N LEU A 27 0.89 -2.65 12.71
CA LEU A 27 0.94 -2.49 11.27
C LEU A 27 2.38 -2.23 10.85
N ILE A 28 2.86 -2.99 9.88
CA ILE A 28 4.22 -2.88 9.36
C ILE A 28 4.10 -2.73 7.85
N LEU A 29 4.59 -1.62 7.31
CA LEU A 29 4.44 -1.27 5.90
C LEU A 29 5.81 -1.19 5.23
N LEU A 30 5.99 -1.96 4.18
CA LEU A 30 6.96 -1.64 3.14
C LEU A 30 6.41 -0.47 2.31
N GLN A 31 7.25 0.54 2.08
CA GLN A 31 6.91 1.68 1.23
C GLN A 31 8.16 2.29 0.59
N PRO A 32 8.02 3.07 -0.49
CA PRO A 32 9.13 3.82 -1.05
C PRO A 32 9.79 4.73 -0.02
N ALA A 33 11.12 4.84 -0.06
CA ALA A 33 11.89 5.74 0.81
C ALA A 33 11.57 7.23 0.56
N ARG A 34 11.03 7.56 -0.62
CA ARG A 34 10.68 8.91 -1.07
C ARG A 34 9.34 8.89 -1.80
N GLY A 35 8.68 10.04 -1.85
CA GLY A 35 7.35 10.18 -2.45
C GLY A 35 6.24 10.17 -1.41
N HIS A 36 5.01 9.87 -1.84
CA HIS A 36 3.87 9.75 -0.94
C HIS A 36 4.06 8.54 0.00
N ARG A 37 3.85 8.76 1.29
CA ARG A 37 4.24 7.86 2.39
C ARG A 37 3.07 7.70 3.34
N ALA A 38 3.07 6.61 4.12
CA ALA A 38 2.11 6.40 5.19
C ALA A 38 2.10 7.60 6.15
N GLY A 39 0.95 8.28 6.24
CA GLY A 39 0.75 9.50 7.01
C GLY A 39 -0.25 9.35 8.16
N THR A 40 -0.31 10.38 9.01
CA THR A 40 -1.27 10.44 10.13
C THR A 40 -2.71 10.52 9.64
N ASP A 41 -2.95 11.13 8.49
CA ASP A 41 -4.25 11.23 7.82
C ASP A 41 -4.87 9.85 7.56
N ALA A 42 -4.11 8.89 7.03
CA ALA A 42 -4.59 7.52 6.82
C ALA A 42 -4.97 6.82 8.13
N VAL A 43 -4.21 7.08 9.21
CA VAL A 43 -4.52 6.54 10.55
C VAL A 43 -5.78 7.17 11.13
N LEU A 44 -5.95 8.49 10.98
CA LEU A 44 -7.14 9.20 11.43
C LEU A 44 -8.38 8.75 10.64
N LEU A 45 -8.25 8.55 9.33
CA LEU A 45 -9.30 7.98 8.48
C LEU A 45 -9.70 6.60 8.97
N ALA A 46 -8.72 5.70 9.21
CA ALA A 46 -8.98 4.36 9.70
C ALA A 46 -9.68 4.35 11.08
N ALA A 47 -9.34 5.30 11.95
CA ALA A 47 -9.97 5.46 13.26
C ALA A 47 -11.41 6.01 13.17
N ALA A 48 -11.72 6.82 12.15
CA ALA A 48 -13.05 7.37 11.92
C ALA A 48 -14.05 6.34 11.38
N VAL A 49 -13.57 5.21 10.84
CA VAL A 49 -14.43 4.12 10.40
C VAL A 49 -15.13 3.49 11.61
N ALA A 50 -16.46 3.46 11.57
CA ALA A 50 -17.27 2.89 12.64
C ALA A 50 -16.97 1.39 12.81
N ASP A 51 -16.98 0.93 14.06
CA ASP A 51 -16.83 -0.49 14.37
C ASP A 51 -18.13 -1.23 14.07
N ARG A 52 -18.29 -1.58 12.80
CA ARG A 52 -19.41 -2.39 12.32
C ARG A 52 -18.82 -3.56 11.53
N ARG A 53 -19.50 -4.70 11.58
CA ARG A 53 -19.02 -6.01 11.09
C ARG A 53 -19.07 -6.06 9.57
N GLU A 54 -18.31 -5.19 8.95
CA GLU A 54 -18.37 -4.95 7.53
C GLU A 54 -17.61 -6.09 6.87
N THR A 55 -18.28 -6.77 5.95
CA THR A 55 -17.69 -7.95 5.30
C THR A 55 -16.73 -7.56 4.20
N LEU A 56 -16.77 -6.32 3.72
CA LEU A 56 -15.95 -5.82 2.62
C LEU A 56 -15.55 -4.36 2.85
N ILE A 57 -14.25 -4.10 2.81
CA ILE A 57 -13.63 -2.78 2.85
C ILE A 57 -12.97 -2.52 1.50
N ILE A 58 -13.23 -1.36 0.90
CA ILE A 58 -12.62 -0.92 -0.35
C ILE A 58 -11.87 0.39 -0.12
N ASP A 59 -10.55 0.37 -0.28
CA ASP A 59 -9.68 1.54 -0.16
C ASP A 59 -9.28 2.01 -1.57
N VAL A 60 -9.70 3.21 -1.96
CA VAL A 60 -9.54 3.76 -3.31
C VAL A 60 -8.50 4.89 -3.27
N GLY A 61 -7.45 4.76 -4.08
CA GLY A 61 -6.23 5.53 -3.90
C GLY A 61 -5.43 4.99 -2.70
N ALA A 62 -5.37 3.66 -2.60
CA ALA A 62 -4.86 2.97 -1.43
C ALA A 62 -3.38 3.25 -1.14
N GLY A 63 -2.61 3.69 -2.14
CA GLY A 63 -1.16 3.80 -2.05
C GLY A 63 -0.56 2.46 -1.63
N VAL A 64 0.18 2.46 -0.52
CA VAL A 64 0.77 1.24 0.07
C VAL A 64 -0.20 0.44 0.96
N GLY A 65 -1.48 0.83 1.03
CA GLY A 65 -2.55 0.16 1.76
C GLY A 65 -2.78 0.65 3.19
N THR A 66 -2.19 1.79 3.59
CA THR A 66 -2.13 2.22 5.00
C THR A 66 -3.50 2.28 5.69
N ALA A 67 -4.50 2.92 5.07
CA ALA A 67 -5.81 3.12 5.68
C ALA A 67 -6.60 1.81 5.74
N GLY A 68 -6.77 1.12 4.61
CA GLY A 68 -7.47 -0.16 4.54
C GLY A 68 -6.90 -1.21 5.50
N LEU A 69 -5.57 -1.38 5.52
CA LEU A 69 -4.89 -2.32 6.44
C LEU A 69 -5.06 -1.90 7.91
N ALA A 70 -5.07 -0.60 8.21
CA ALA A 70 -5.30 -0.13 9.57
C ALA A 70 -6.75 -0.41 10.04
N VAL A 71 -7.73 -0.38 9.14
CA VAL A 71 -9.12 -0.73 9.45
C VAL A 71 -9.26 -2.24 9.68
N THR A 72 -8.71 -3.08 8.79
CA THR A 72 -8.81 -4.56 8.92
C THR A 72 -8.16 -5.09 10.19
N LEU A 73 -7.14 -4.43 10.73
CA LEU A 73 -6.59 -4.79 12.05
C LEU A 73 -7.60 -4.69 13.21
N ARG A 74 -8.66 -3.89 13.06
CA ARG A 74 -9.78 -3.83 14.02
C ARG A 74 -10.95 -4.74 13.62
N GLN A 75 -11.02 -5.13 12.34
CA GLN A 75 -12.08 -5.94 11.74
C GLN A 75 -11.46 -7.14 10.98
N PRO A 76 -10.84 -8.11 11.68
CA PRO A 76 -10.04 -9.16 11.03
C PRO A 76 -10.85 -10.09 10.11
N GLU A 77 -12.18 -10.11 10.25
CA GLU A 77 -13.09 -10.92 9.42
C GLU A 77 -13.51 -10.23 8.11
N SER A 78 -13.11 -8.97 7.89
CA SER A 78 -13.47 -8.23 6.67
C SER A 78 -12.55 -8.60 5.50
N GLU A 79 -13.12 -8.72 4.31
CA GLU A 79 -12.34 -8.72 3.07
C GLU A 79 -11.84 -7.30 2.76
N LEU A 80 -10.62 -7.20 2.23
CA LEU A 80 -10.00 -5.93 1.87
C LEU A 80 -9.65 -5.90 0.40
N VAL A 81 -10.14 -4.87 -0.29
CA VAL A 81 -9.76 -4.54 -1.66
C VAL A 81 -9.01 -3.21 -1.66
N LEU A 82 -7.80 -3.23 -2.20
CA LEU A 82 -6.96 -2.05 -2.38
C LEU A 82 -6.92 -1.69 -3.86
N ILE A 83 -7.29 -0.46 -4.20
CA ILE A 83 -7.33 0.06 -5.56
C ILE A 83 -6.39 1.25 -5.66
N ASP A 84 -5.43 1.17 -6.59
CA ASP A 84 -4.55 2.29 -6.92
C ASP A 84 -4.29 2.32 -8.43
N ASN A 85 -4.07 3.51 -8.99
CA ASN A 85 -3.80 3.67 -10.41
C ASN A 85 -2.30 3.55 -10.75
N ASP A 86 -1.42 3.66 -9.76
CA ASP A 86 0.02 3.50 -9.94
C ASP A 86 0.43 2.03 -9.72
N PRO A 87 0.82 1.30 -10.78
CA PRO A 87 1.22 -0.11 -10.67
C PRO A 87 2.49 -0.30 -9.83
N THR A 88 3.36 0.71 -9.75
CA THR A 88 4.60 0.67 -8.98
C THR A 88 4.31 0.69 -7.49
N ILE A 89 3.37 1.54 -7.06
CA ILE A 89 2.92 1.63 -5.68
C ILE A 89 2.08 0.40 -5.29
N ALA A 90 1.25 -0.10 -6.22
CA ALA A 90 0.45 -1.29 -5.99
C ALA A 90 1.28 -2.55 -5.64
N VAL A 91 2.56 -2.62 -6.07
CA VAL A 91 3.47 -3.70 -5.66
C VAL A 91 3.70 -3.67 -4.14
N PHE A 92 3.89 -2.49 -3.54
CA PHE A 92 4.04 -2.34 -2.10
C PHE A 92 2.77 -2.73 -1.34
N ALA A 93 1.60 -2.30 -1.83
CA ALA A 93 0.32 -2.70 -1.25
C ALA A 93 0.13 -4.23 -1.24
N ARG A 94 0.46 -4.90 -2.35
CA ARG A 94 0.44 -6.37 -2.45
C ARG A 94 1.38 -7.03 -1.45
N HIS A 95 2.60 -6.48 -1.27
CA HIS A 95 3.52 -6.99 -0.25
C HIS A 95 3.01 -6.80 1.17
N ASN A 96 2.31 -5.71 1.45
CA ASN A 96 1.78 -5.42 2.79
C ASN A 96 0.50 -6.21 3.13
N LEU A 97 -0.12 -6.89 2.16
CA LEU A 97 -1.25 -7.81 2.38
C LEU A 97 -0.81 -9.20 2.89
N ALA A 98 0.46 -9.58 2.70
CA ALA A 98 1.01 -10.90 3.03
C ALA A 98 1.53 -10.97 4.48
#